data_AF-A0A819UVZ8-F1
#
_entry.id   AF-A0A819UVZ8-F1
#
_cell.length_a   1.000
_cell.length_b   1.000
_cell.length_c   1.000
_cell.angle_alpha   90.00
_cell.angle_beta   90.00
_cell.angle_gamma   90.00
#
_symmetry.space_group_name_H-M   'P 1'
#
loop_
_entity.id
_entity.type
_entity.pdbx_description
1 polymer ?
#
loop_
_entity_poly.entity_id
_entity_poly.type
_entity_poly.pdbx_seq_one_letter_code
_entity_poly.pdbx_strand_id
1 'polypeptide(L)'
;MAISMVKFNNILTGKYYVLFYVIVLLCIVYILLQFYRTTLLPKFKTLLSNRVTKNNTTYYYYHSSSYNTTNLEPNVSLYYHHATSDRNSSYPFISGDTFRAFSDYVYDETRNDNLSAVKYGDIVFVKTDMLPSFFNSSFNSIQEPFVLISHNSDYSAPGRYVKYLRNPKILHWYVSNLNQTNLQKISPIPIGLANTRWPQGNLDHITFAFKNHRKPWS
;
A
#
# COMPACT_ATOMS: atom_id res chain seq x y z
N MET A 1 23.23 -69.17 23.41
CA MET A 1 23.80 -67.95 22.78
C MET A 1 22.94 -67.57 21.57
N ALA A 2 21.69 -67.15 21.77
CA ALA A 2 20.75 -66.93 20.65
C ALA A 2 19.58 -65.96 20.98
N ILE A 3 19.78 -64.95 21.84
CA ILE A 3 18.71 -64.00 22.24
C ILE A 3 19.01 -62.54 21.83
N SER A 4 20.18 -62.21 21.26
CA SER A 4 20.52 -60.81 20.97
C SER A 4 20.28 -60.31 19.54
N MET A 5 19.87 -61.16 18.58
CA MET A 5 19.73 -60.73 17.18
C MET A 5 18.34 -60.17 16.80
N VAL A 6 17.28 -60.47 17.56
CA VAL A 6 15.91 -60.05 17.19
C VAL A 6 15.63 -58.56 17.49
N LYS A 7 16.32 -57.95 18.46
CA LYS A 7 16.12 -56.53 18.82
C LYS A 7 16.81 -55.54 17.86
N PHE A 8 17.77 -55.97 17.05
CA PHE A 8 18.52 -55.07 16.17
C PHE A 8 17.75 -54.73 14.87
N ASN A 9 16.91 -55.65 14.38
CA ASN A 9 16.14 -55.44 13.15
C ASN A 9 14.98 -54.43 13.30
N ASN A 10 14.42 -54.26 14.51
CA ASN A 10 13.32 -53.33 14.74
C ASN A 10 13.74 -51.85 14.88
N ILE A 11 15.03 -51.58 15.13
CA ILE A 11 15.55 -50.20 15.25
C ILE A 11 15.95 -49.64 13.89
N LEU A 12 16.42 -50.51 12.98
CA LEU A 12 16.77 -50.12 11.61
C LEU A 12 15.52 -49.73 10.81
N THR A 13 14.42 -50.48 10.93
CA THR A 13 13.17 -50.20 10.19
C THR A 13 12.58 -48.83 10.54
N GLY A 14 12.54 -48.44 11.81
CA GLY A 14 11.96 -47.16 12.26
C GLY A 14 12.64 -45.91 11.69
N LYS A 15 13.98 -45.92 11.54
CA LYS A 15 14.73 -44.75 11.02
C LYS A 15 14.48 -44.50 9.53
N TYR A 16 14.33 -45.56 8.73
CA TYR A 16 14.05 -45.43 7.30
C TYR A 16 12.63 -44.90 7.04
N TYR A 17 11.66 -45.18 7.92
CA TYR A 17 10.32 -44.60 7.80
C TYR A 17 10.33 -43.08 7.98
N VAL A 18 11.03 -42.56 8.99
CA VAL A 18 11.13 -41.10 9.21
C VAL A 18 11.78 -40.42 8.01
N LEU A 19 12.88 -40.98 7.51
CA LEU A 19 13.56 -40.44 6.33
C LEU A 19 12.65 -40.46 5.09
N PHE A 20 11.90 -41.53 4.88
CA PHE A 20 10.92 -41.65 3.78
C PHE A 20 9.84 -40.55 3.87
N TYR A 21 9.23 -40.33 5.04
CA TYR A 21 8.21 -39.29 5.21
C TYR A 21 8.77 -37.88 5.00
N VAL A 22 10.01 -37.61 5.41
CA VAL A 22 10.68 -36.32 5.14
C VAL A 22 10.86 -36.11 3.63
N ILE A 23 11.30 -37.13 2.89
CA ILE A 23 11.45 -37.05 1.44
C ILE A 23 10.09 -36.80 0.77
N VAL A 24 9.04 -37.51 1.18
CA VAL A 24 7.68 -37.31 0.65
C VAL A 24 7.18 -35.89 0.92
N LEU A 25 7.38 -35.37 2.13
CA LEU A 25 6.99 -33.99 2.47
C LEU A 25 7.73 -32.96 1.61
N LEU A 26 9.04 -33.12 1.42
CA LEU A 26 9.84 -32.24 0.57
C LEU A 26 9.36 -32.26 -0.89
N CYS A 27 9.00 -33.44 -1.41
CA CYS A 27 8.41 -33.58 -2.74
C CYS A 27 7.06 -32.84 -2.86
N ILE A 28 6.18 -32.96 -1.86
CA ILE A 28 4.89 -32.25 -1.82
C ILE A 28 5.11 -30.73 -1.81
N VAL A 29 6.01 -30.25 -0.94
CA VAL A 29 6.36 -28.81 -0.86
C VAL A 29 6.92 -28.33 -2.20
N TYR A 30 7.80 -29.10 -2.83
CA TYR A 30 8.35 -28.76 -4.14
C TYR A 30 7.25 -28.66 -5.22
N ILE A 31 6.33 -29.62 -5.28
CA ILE A 31 5.20 -29.58 -6.23
C ILE A 31 4.31 -28.36 -5.98
N LEU A 32 4.00 -28.04 -4.73
CA LEU A 32 3.22 -26.85 -4.36
C LEU A 32 3.93 -25.56 -4.76
N LEU A 33 5.24 -25.47 -4.55
CA LEU A 33 6.05 -24.32 -4.98
C LEU A 33 6.06 -24.18 -6.50
N GLN A 34 6.19 -25.28 -7.24
CA GLN A 34 6.13 -25.25 -8.70
C GLN A 34 4.75 -24.85 -9.20
N PHE A 35 3.67 -25.37 -8.62
CA PHE A 35 2.31 -24.97 -8.95
C PHE A 35 2.05 -23.48 -8.69
N TYR A 36 2.51 -22.98 -7.53
CA TYR A 36 2.44 -21.55 -7.22
C TYR A 36 3.19 -20.70 -8.27
N ARG A 37 4.42 -21.11 -8.63
CA ARG A 37 5.26 -20.39 -9.58
C ARG A 37 4.70 -20.38 -11.00
N THR A 38 4.14 -21.49 -11.47
CA THR A 38 3.67 -21.62 -12.86
C THR A 38 2.23 -21.19 -13.06
N THR A 39 1.38 -21.28 -12.03
CA THR A 39 -0.06 -21.07 -12.19
C THR A 39 -0.55 -19.81 -11.49
N LEU A 40 -0.16 -19.61 -10.24
CA LEU A 40 -0.68 -18.49 -9.42
C LEU A 40 0.08 -17.19 -9.70
N LEU A 41 1.42 -17.25 -9.74
CA LEU A 41 2.26 -16.08 -9.96
C LEU A 41 1.97 -15.37 -11.30
N PRO A 42 1.82 -16.06 -12.45
CA PRO A 42 1.55 -15.39 -13.72
C PRO A 42 0.16 -14.77 -13.77
N LYS A 43 -0.86 -15.41 -13.19
CA LYS A 43 -2.22 -14.86 -13.05
C LYS A 43 -2.22 -13.59 -12.21
N PHE A 44 -1.48 -13.59 -11.10
CA PHE A 44 -1.33 -12.41 -10.25
C PHE A 44 -0.62 -11.27 -11.01
N LYS A 45 0.44 -11.57 -11.77
CA LYS A 45 1.12 -10.58 -12.62
C LYS A 45 0.24 -10.05 -13.75
N THR A 46 -0.57 -10.88 -14.40
CA THR A 46 -1.51 -10.41 -15.44
C THR A 46 -2.63 -9.57 -14.83
N LEU A 47 -3.14 -9.91 -13.64
CA LEU A 47 -4.12 -9.08 -12.93
C LEU A 47 -3.56 -7.71 -12.55
N LEU A 48 -2.31 -7.65 -12.07
CA LEU A 48 -1.60 -6.39 -11.81
C LEU A 48 -1.40 -5.58 -13.10
N SER A 49 -0.91 -6.20 -14.18
CA SER A 49 -0.68 -5.54 -15.47
C SER A 49 -1.98 -5.01 -16.10
N ASN A 50 -3.06 -5.79 -16.04
CA ASN A 50 -4.38 -5.37 -16.54
C ASN A 50 -5.02 -4.27 -15.68
N ARG A 51 -4.71 -4.19 -14.37
CA ARG A 51 -5.10 -3.04 -13.55
C ARG A 51 -4.37 -1.76 -14.00
N VAL A 52 -3.10 -1.87 -14.39
CA VAL A 52 -2.31 -0.73 -14.89
C VAL A 52 -2.82 -0.22 -16.23
N THR A 53 -3.24 -1.07 -17.15
CA THR A 53 -3.66 -0.64 -18.50
C THR A 53 -5.11 -0.15 -18.60
N LYS A 54 -5.99 -0.49 -17.64
CA LYS A 54 -7.44 -0.22 -17.75
C LYS A 54 -7.84 1.22 -17.41
N ASN A 55 -6.98 1.98 -16.76
CA ASN A 55 -7.25 3.37 -16.44
C ASN A 55 -6.52 4.23 -17.48
N ASN A 56 -7.26 4.99 -18.30
CA ASN A 56 -6.73 6.03 -19.22
C ASN A 56 -6.05 7.18 -18.46
N THR A 57 -5.17 6.86 -17.51
CA THR A 57 -4.47 7.78 -16.65
C THR A 57 -3.08 7.96 -17.24
N THR A 58 -2.74 9.20 -17.60
CA THR A 58 -1.39 9.55 -18.03
C THR A 58 -0.44 9.33 -16.86
N TYR A 59 0.42 8.32 -16.96
CA TYR A 59 1.46 8.07 -15.98
C TYR A 59 2.61 9.07 -16.19
N TYR A 60 2.88 9.91 -15.18
CA TYR A 60 4.09 10.74 -15.17
C TYR A 60 5.22 9.93 -14.55
N TYR A 61 6.24 9.63 -15.37
CA TYR A 61 7.49 9.06 -14.89
C TYR A 61 8.34 10.17 -14.29
N TYR A 62 8.61 10.09 -12.99
CA TYR A 62 9.66 10.90 -12.39
C TYR A 62 10.98 10.17 -12.50
N HIS A 63 11.80 10.58 -13.46
CA HIS A 63 13.23 10.33 -13.39
C HIS A 63 13.77 11.20 -12.24
N SER A 64 14.26 10.56 -11.18
CA SER A 64 15.11 11.22 -10.19
C SER A 64 16.34 11.75 -10.93
N SER A 65 16.24 12.99 -11.40
CA SER A 65 17.33 13.70 -12.06
C SER A 65 18.25 14.18 -10.95
N SER A 66 19.30 13.39 -10.66
CA SER A 66 20.54 13.74 -9.96
C SER A 66 20.92 12.78 -8.81
N TYR A 67 21.12 11.50 -9.12
CA TYR A 67 22.07 10.70 -8.36
C TYR A 67 22.96 9.96 -9.36
N ASN A 68 24.27 10.24 -9.32
CA ASN A 68 25.28 9.46 -10.03
C ASN A 68 25.22 8.01 -9.52
N THR A 69 24.55 7.13 -10.25
CA THR A 69 24.47 5.70 -9.96
C THR A 69 25.49 4.96 -10.80
N THR A 70 26.74 4.92 -10.33
CA THR A 70 27.73 3.95 -10.83
C THR A 70 27.50 2.53 -10.30
N ASN A 71 26.38 2.24 -9.63
CA ASN A 71 26.01 0.88 -9.25
C ASN A 71 24.55 0.61 -9.62
N LEU A 72 24.37 -0.44 -10.42
CA LEU A 72 23.12 -0.98 -10.95
C LEU A 72 22.25 -1.56 -9.82
N GLU A 73 21.45 -0.72 -9.19
CA GLU A 73 20.20 -1.19 -8.57
C GLU A 73 19.11 -1.20 -9.67
N PRO A 74 18.21 -2.20 -9.70
CA PRO A 74 17.20 -2.29 -10.74
C PRO A 74 16.35 -1.01 -10.70
N ASN A 75 16.15 -0.39 -11.86
CA ASN A 75 15.24 0.73 -12.08
C ASN A 75 13.82 0.35 -11.61
N VAL A 76 13.53 0.54 -10.32
CA VAL A 76 12.16 0.50 -9.81
C VAL A 76 11.51 1.80 -10.24
N SER A 77 10.92 1.80 -11.42
CA SER A 77 9.99 2.86 -11.82
C SER A 77 8.81 2.82 -10.84
N LEU A 78 8.83 3.69 -9.84
CA LEU A 78 7.69 3.92 -8.96
C LEU A 78 6.58 4.58 -9.77
N TYR A 79 5.53 3.82 -10.05
CA TYR A 79 4.34 4.31 -10.74
C TYR A 79 3.47 5.08 -9.75
N TYR A 80 3.40 6.40 -9.89
CA TYR A 80 2.42 7.22 -9.19
C TYR A 80 1.15 7.25 -10.02
N HIS A 81 0.05 6.72 -9.49
CA HIS A 81 -1.20 6.63 -10.23
C HIS A 81 -1.79 8.00 -10.56
N HIS A 82 -1.58 9.00 -9.69
CA HIS A 82 -2.28 10.29 -9.77
C HIS A 82 -1.38 11.53 -9.67
N ALA A 83 -0.09 11.42 -9.97
CA ALA A 83 0.74 12.61 -10.10
C ALA A 83 0.27 13.46 -11.29
N THR A 84 0.20 14.78 -11.13
CA THR A 84 -0.14 15.74 -12.19
C THR A 84 0.77 16.95 -12.07
N SER A 85 0.92 17.78 -13.12
CA SER A 85 1.72 19.01 -13.06
C SER A 85 1.47 19.85 -11.80
N ASP A 86 0.21 19.86 -11.33
CA ASP A 86 -0.25 20.69 -10.22
C ASP A 86 -0.37 19.92 -8.89
N ARG A 87 -0.18 18.59 -8.88
CA ARG A 87 -0.33 17.72 -7.70
C ARG A 87 0.65 16.56 -7.77
N ASN A 88 1.92 16.87 -7.58
CA ASN A 88 2.98 15.87 -7.60
C ASN A 88 3.20 15.26 -6.23
N SER A 89 3.50 13.96 -6.23
CA SER A 89 3.92 13.25 -5.04
C SER A 89 5.19 13.87 -4.47
N SER A 90 5.30 13.95 -3.14
CA SER A 90 6.52 14.38 -2.45
C SER A 90 7.48 13.23 -2.14
N TYR A 91 7.24 12.03 -2.67
CA TYR A 91 8.07 10.85 -2.37
C TYR A 91 9.58 11.14 -2.59
N PRO A 92 10.48 10.70 -1.68
CA PRO A 92 10.25 9.76 -0.57
C PRO A 92 9.65 10.39 0.69
N PHE A 93 9.34 11.69 0.68
CA PHE A 93 8.70 12.35 1.81
C PHE A 93 7.19 12.09 1.84
N ILE A 94 6.65 12.08 3.05
CA ILE A 94 5.21 12.00 3.27
C ILE A 94 4.62 13.40 3.10
N SER A 95 3.59 13.50 2.29
CA SER A 95 2.67 14.63 2.16
C SER A 95 1.30 14.08 1.82
N GLY A 96 0.27 14.93 1.79
CA GLY A 96 -1.02 14.44 1.32
C GLY A 96 -1.07 14.18 -0.18
N ASP A 97 -0.31 14.90 -1.00
CA ASP A 97 -0.13 14.55 -2.42
C ASP A 97 0.60 13.21 -2.59
N THR A 98 1.50 12.84 -1.67
CA THR A 98 2.09 11.50 -1.63
C THR A 98 1.00 10.45 -1.41
N PHE A 99 0.19 10.57 -0.35
CA PHE A 99 -0.91 9.61 -0.09
C PHE A 99 -1.95 9.57 -1.23
N ARG A 100 -2.28 10.73 -1.80
CA ARG A 100 -3.16 10.86 -2.97
C ARG A 100 -2.60 10.08 -4.16
N ALA A 101 -1.31 10.22 -4.46
CA ALA A 101 -0.66 9.55 -5.57
C ALA A 101 -0.58 8.01 -5.43
N PHE A 102 -0.54 7.50 -4.19
CA PHE A 102 -0.54 6.07 -3.88
C PHE A 102 -1.94 5.43 -3.84
N SER A 103 -3.01 6.23 -3.91
CA SER A 103 -4.38 5.71 -3.82
C SER A 103 -4.88 5.22 -5.18
N ASP A 104 -5.81 4.27 -5.21
CA ASP A 104 -6.41 3.78 -6.46
C ASP A 104 -7.43 4.78 -7.01
N TYR A 105 -8.20 5.43 -6.11
CA TYR A 105 -9.21 6.43 -6.43
C TYR A 105 -9.01 7.71 -5.61
N VAL A 106 -9.36 8.84 -6.20
CA VAL A 106 -9.25 10.17 -5.60
C VAL A 106 -10.58 10.90 -5.70
N TYR A 107 -10.97 11.51 -4.59
CA TYR A 107 -12.08 12.43 -4.47
C TYR A 107 -11.59 13.72 -3.80
N ASP A 108 -11.21 14.70 -4.61
CA ASP A 108 -10.78 16.03 -4.18
C ASP A 108 -11.22 17.13 -5.18
N GLU A 109 -10.81 18.38 -4.98
CA GLU A 109 -11.19 19.49 -5.88
C GLU A 109 -10.59 19.39 -7.30
N THR A 110 -9.61 18.51 -7.52
CA THR A 110 -8.92 18.37 -8.80
C THR A 110 -9.37 17.13 -9.57
N ARG A 111 -9.90 16.13 -8.86
CA ARG A 111 -10.23 14.82 -9.43
C ARG A 111 -11.43 14.22 -8.70
N ASN A 112 -12.39 13.78 -9.50
CA ASN A 112 -13.58 13.08 -9.01
C ASN A 112 -13.73 11.78 -9.78
N ASP A 113 -13.10 10.73 -9.25
CA ASP A 113 -13.10 9.44 -9.93
C ASP A 113 -14.46 8.75 -9.92
N ASN A 114 -14.65 7.85 -10.87
CA ASN A 114 -15.82 6.97 -10.86
C ASN A 114 -15.71 5.95 -9.72
N LEU A 115 -16.22 6.32 -8.53
CA LEU A 115 -16.16 5.48 -7.34
C LEU A 115 -17.04 4.23 -7.42
N SER A 116 -17.95 4.12 -8.40
CA SER A 116 -18.70 2.88 -8.64
C SER A 116 -17.81 1.73 -9.14
N ALA A 117 -16.62 2.05 -9.65
CA ALA A 117 -15.67 1.06 -10.14
C ALA A 117 -14.79 0.45 -9.03
N VAL A 118 -14.80 1.02 -7.82
CA VAL A 118 -14.03 0.57 -6.65
C VAL A 118 -14.21 -0.93 -6.43
N LYS A 119 -13.10 -1.63 -6.19
CA LYS A 119 -13.03 -3.06 -5.89
C LYS A 119 -12.60 -3.30 -4.46
N TYR A 120 -12.81 -4.54 -4.00
CA TYR A 120 -12.43 -4.95 -2.67
C TYR A 120 -10.95 -4.62 -2.40
N GLY A 121 -10.71 -3.89 -1.32
CA GLY A 121 -9.36 -3.54 -0.86
C GLY A 121 -8.71 -2.35 -1.57
N ASP A 122 -9.37 -1.72 -2.55
CA ASP A 122 -8.86 -0.50 -3.17
C ASP A 122 -8.74 0.63 -2.16
N ILE A 123 -7.79 1.54 -2.41
CA ILE A 123 -7.55 2.71 -1.59
C ILE A 123 -8.29 3.89 -2.20
N VAL A 124 -9.21 4.47 -1.44
CA VAL A 124 -9.95 5.69 -1.81
C VAL A 124 -9.41 6.85 -0.98
N PHE A 125 -8.78 7.82 -1.65
CA PHE A 125 -8.38 9.08 -1.06
C PHE A 125 -9.53 10.08 -1.12
N VAL A 126 -9.81 10.73 0.01
CA VAL A 126 -10.79 11.82 0.10
C VAL A 126 -10.13 13.00 0.77
N LYS A 127 -10.23 14.19 0.18
CA LYS A 127 -9.78 15.39 0.90
C LYS A 127 -10.66 15.64 2.12
N THR A 128 -10.08 15.93 3.29
CA THR A 128 -10.84 15.93 4.57
C THR A 128 -12.00 16.95 4.59
N ASP A 129 -11.84 18.12 3.96
CA ASP A 129 -12.90 19.13 3.80
C ASP A 129 -14.06 18.66 2.89
N MET A 130 -13.83 17.64 2.06
CA MET A 130 -14.81 17.05 1.15
C MET A 130 -15.50 15.80 1.70
N LEU A 131 -15.19 15.37 2.93
CA LEU A 131 -15.96 14.32 3.62
C LEU A 131 -17.48 14.57 3.67
N PRO A 132 -18.01 15.80 3.85
CA PRO A 132 -19.45 16.04 3.77
C PRO A 132 -20.07 15.61 2.45
N SER A 133 -19.51 16.04 1.31
CA SER A 133 -20.06 15.70 0.00
C SER A 133 -19.82 14.23 -0.34
N PHE A 134 -18.65 13.70 -0.01
CA PHE A 134 -18.31 12.29 -0.17
C PHE A 134 -19.32 11.38 0.51
N PHE A 135 -19.55 11.56 1.82
CA PHE A 135 -20.46 10.69 2.57
C PHE A 135 -21.94 10.90 2.25
N ASN A 136 -22.33 12.10 1.79
CA ASN A 136 -23.73 12.37 1.41
C ASN A 136 -24.08 11.85 0.01
N SER A 137 -23.11 11.66 -0.87
CA SER A 137 -23.36 11.30 -2.27
C SER A 137 -22.48 10.13 -2.75
N SER A 138 -21.20 10.39 -3.00
CA SER A 138 -20.28 9.46 -3.67
C SER A 138 -20.09 8.13 -2.93
N PHE A 139 -20.11 8.13 -1.59
CA PHE A 139 -19.97 6.94 -0.76
C PHE A 139 -21.00 5.84 -1.09
N ASN A 140 -22.22 6.22 -1.47
CA ASN A 140 -23.28 5.27 -1.79
C ASN A 140 -23.05 4.52 -3.11
N SER A 141 -22.27 5.11 -4.02
CA SER A 141 -21.93 4.48 -5.30
C SER A 141 -20.93 3.33 -5.16
N ILE A 142 -20.10 3.35 -4.12
CA ILE A 142 -19.12 2.31 -3.81
C ILE A 142 -19.85 1.10 -3.26
N GLN A 143 -19.79 -0.05 -3.94
CA GLN A 143 -20.44 -1.29 -3.45
C GLN A 143 -19.49 -2.20 -2.67
N GLU A 144 -18.21 -2.17 -3.00
CA GLU A 144 -17.20 -3.06 -2.43
C GLU A 144 -16.52 -2.46 -1.18
N PRO A 145 -16.10 -3.29 -0.21
CA PRO A 145 -15.28 -2.85 0.91
C PRO A 145 -13.92 -2.30 0.49
N PHE A 146 -13.50 -1.17 1.05
CA PHE A 146 -12.31 -0.43 0.64
C PHE A 146 -11.57 0.18 1.83
N VAL A 147 -10.34 0.64 1.59
CA VAL A 147 -9.54 1.41 2.55
C VAL A 147 -9.75 2.89 2.28
N LEU A 148 -10.13 3.66 3.30
CA LEU A 148 -10.33 5.11 3.19
C LEU A 148 -9.10 5.86 3.71
N ILE A 149 -8.64 6.86 2.97
CA ILE A 149 -7.65 7.83 3.44
C ILE A 149 -8.29 9.21 3.42
N SER A 150 -8.24 9.95 4.54
CA SER A 150 -8.61 11.37 4.57
C SER A 150 -7.45 12.27 4.96
N HIS A 151 -7.08 13.18 4.06
CA HIS A 151 -5.93 14.09 4.21
C HIS A 151 -6.16 15.40 3.44
N ASN A 152 -5.12 16.23 3.28
CA ASN A 152 -5.09 17.43 2.43
C ASN A 152 -6.02 18.56 2.90
N SER A 153 -6.13 18.73 4.20
CA SER A 153 -6.84 19.85 4.83
C SER A 153 -6.45 19.94 6.31
N ASP A 154 -6.66 21.10 6.90
CA ASP A 154 -6.44 21.35 8.33
C ASP A 154 -7.57 20.77 9.21
N TYR A 155 -8.68 20.32 8.60
CA TYR A 155 -9.76 19.70 9.37
C TYR A 155 -9.36 18.35 9.96
N SER A 156 -9.95 18.04 11.11
CA SER A 156 -9.87 16.74 11.75
C SER A 156 -10.87 15.74 11.18
N ALA A 157 -10.48 14.47 11.16
CA ALA A 157 -11.35 13.32 10.94
C ALA A 157 -11.22 12.32 12.11
N PRO A 158 -12.23 11.46 12.37
CA PRO A 158 -13.46 11.29 11.61
C PRO A 158 -14.56 12.30 12.01
N GLY A 159 -14.40 13.03 13.12
CA GLY A 159 -15.37 14.03 13.57
C GLY A 159 -16.82 13.51 13.59
N ARG A 160 -17.75 14.25 12.97
CA ARG A 160 -19.17 13.86 12.87
C ARG A 160 -19.43 12.60 12.03
N TYR A 161 -18.43 12.10 11.30
CA TYR A 161 -18.53 10.93 10.42
C TYR A 161 -18.09 9.63 11.10
N VAL A 162 -17.80 9.65 12.40
CA VAL A 162 -17.40 8.45 13.17
C VAL A 162 -18.35 7.25 12.99
N LYS A 163 -19.65 7.52 12.75
CA LYS A 163 -20.66 6.48 12.48
C LYS A 163 -20.29 5.57 11.29
N TYR A 164 -19.54 6.07 10.31
CA TYR A 164 -19.15 5.31 9.14
C TYR A 164 -18.09 4.23 9.43
N LEU A 165 -17.36 4.31 10.56
CA LEU A 165 -16.44 3.23 10.97
C LEU A 165 -17.14 1.89 11.22
N ARG A 166 -18.45 1.93 11.53
CA ARG A 166 -19.27 0.72 11.68
C ARG A 166 -19.76 0.17 10.35
N ASN A 167 -19.62 0.92 9.25
CA ASN A 167 -20.05 0.47 7.94
C ASN A 167 -19.10 -0.64 7.42
N PRO A 168 -19.62 -1.79 6.96
CA PRO A 168 -18.77 -2.88 6.47
C PRO A 168 -17.97 -2.52 5.22
N LYS A 169 -18.37 -1.47 4.48
CA LYS A 169 -17.61 -0.97 3.32
C LYS A 169 -16.28 -0.32 3.71
N ILE A 170 -16.13 0.14 4.96
CA ILE A 170 -14.84 0.67 5.43
C ILE A 170 -14.08 -0.49 6.09
N LEU A 171 -13.04 -0.94 5.40
CA LEU A 171 -12.09 -1.93 5.92
C LEU A 171 -11.22 -1.29 7.00
N HIS A 172 -10.63 -0.15 6.67
CA HIS A 172 -9.85 0.70 7.57
C HIS A 172 -9.88 2.15 7.09
N TRP A 173 -9.74 3.11 8.01
CA TRP A 173 -9.68 4.54 7.71
C TRP A 173 -8.39 5.15 8.25
N TYR A 174 -7.52 5.64 7.37
CA TYR A 174 -6.35 6.42 7.75
C TYR A 174 -6.66 7.92 7.70
N VAL A 175 -6.33 8.66 8.76
CA VAL A 175 -6.69 10.07 8.86
C VAL A 175 -5.52 10.96 9.30
N SER A 176 -5.38 12.13 8.69
CA SER A 176 -4.65 13.23 9.34
C SER A 176 -5.50 13.87 10.43
N ASN A 177 -4.84 14.49 11.41
CA ASN A 177 -5.49 15.27 12.46
C ASN A 177 -6.60 14.50 13.19
N LEU A 178 -6.32 13.23 13.56
CA LEU A 178 -7.25 12.37 14.28
C LEU A 178 -7.75 13.05 15.56
N ASN A 179 -9.06 13.29 15.67
CA ASN A 179 -9.64 13.98 16.84
C ASN A 179 -10.40 13.06 17.81
N GLN A 180 -10.38 11.76 17.59
CA GLN A 180 -11.05 10.77 18.44
C GLN A 180 -10.16 9.54 18.63
N THR A 181 -10.09 9.03 19.85
CA THR A 181 -9.24 7.89 20.23
C THR A 181 -10.07 6.65 20.58
N ASN A 182 -9.40 5.50 20.73
CA ASN A 182 -10.02 4.22 21.13
C ASN A 182 -11.09 3.68 20.16
N LEU A 183 -10.96 4.04 18.88
CA LEU A 183 -11.83 3.57 17.80
C LEU A 183 -11.17 2.42 17.05
N GLN A 184 -11.96 1.41 16.68
CA GLN A 184 -11.50 0.33 15.79
C GLN A 184 -11.55 0.80 14.33
N LYS A 185 -10.74 0.17 13.47
CA LYS A 185 -10.67 0.44 12.01
C LYS A 185 -10.26 1.86 11.64
N ILE A 186 -9.59 2.58 12.53
CA ILE A 186 -9.05 3.91 12.23
C ILE A 186 -7.62 4.03 12.74
N SER A 187 -6.76 4.72 12.01
CA SER A 187 -5.40 5.01 12.45
C SER A 187 -4.97 6.41 12.01
N PRO A 188 -4.22 7.12 12.87
CA PRO A 188 -3.65 8.39 12.47
C PRO A 188 -2.52 8.18 11.45
N ILE A 189 -2.41 9.09 10.49
CA ILE A 189 -1.26 9.25 9.59
C ILE A 189 -0.69 10.66 9.75
N PRO A 190 0.63 10.86 9.53
CA PRO A 190 1.24 12.18 9.70
C PRO A 190 0.75 13.15 8.62
N ILE A 191 0.59 14.43 8.99
CA ILE A 191 0.25 15.51 8.05
C ILE A 191 1.34 15.71 6.99
N GLY A 192 2.60 15.38 7.33
CA GLY A 192 3.72 15.43 6.41
C GLY A 192 4.11 16.85 5.99
N LEU A 193 4.78 16.94 4.84
CA LEU A 193 5.14 18.18 4.17
C LEU A 193 3.92 18.82 3.51
N ALA A 194 4.02 20.14 3.27
CA ALA A 194 3.09 20.82 2.39
C ALA A 194 3.10 20.17 0.99
N ASN A 195 1.94 20.15 0.35
CA ASN A 195 1.79 19.66 -1.02
C ASN A 195 2.67 20.45 -1.99
N THR A 196 3.22 19.77 -3.00
CA THR A 196 4.20 20.32 -3.96
C THR A 196 3.68 21.52 -4.75
N ARG A 197 2.35 21.65 -4.85
CA ARG A 197 1.68 22.79 -5.48
C ARG A 197 1.86 24.12 -4.75
N TRP A 198 2.24 24.07 -3.47
CA TRP A 198 2.44 25.25 -2.64
C TRP A 198 3.94 25.56 -2.54
N PRO A 199 4.34 26.83 -2.43
CA PRO A 199 5.75 27.21 -2.28
C PRO A 199 6.46 26.50 -1.11
N GLN A 200 5.73 26.24 -0.02
CA GLN A 200 6.26 25.54 1.16
C GLN A 200 6.48 24.04 0.93
N GLY A 201 5.90 23.47 -0.13
CA GLY A 201 6.09 22.07 -0.54
C GLY A 201 7.26 21.88 -1.51
N ASN A 202 8.07 22.91 -1.76
CA ASN A 202 9.22 22.83 -2.66
C ASN A 202 10.30 21.88 -2.09
N LEU A 203 10.45 20.73 -2.74
CA LEU A 203 11.38 19.68 -2.30
C LEU A 203 12.85 20.05 -2.45
N ASP A 204 13.20 20.95 -3.37
CA ASP A 204 14.59 21.40 -3.56
C ASP A 204 15.03 22.23 -2.35
N HIS A 205 14.17 23.13 -1.86
CA HIS A 205 14.44 23.91 -0.66
C HIS A 205 14.61 23.01 0.57
N ILE A 206 13.74 22.01 0.71
CA ILE A 206 13.78 21.04 1.81
C ILE A 206 15.06 20.20 1.74
N THR A 207 15.39 19.67 0.56
CA THR A 207 16.57 18.85 0.33
C THR A 207 17.86 19.65 0.52
N PHE A 208 17.88 20.89 0.02
CA PHE A 208 18.97 21.83 0.25
C PHE A 208 19.18 22.07 1.75
N ALA A 209 18.10 22.32 2.49
CA ALA A 209 18.19 22.54 3.92
C ALA A 209 18.72 21.32 4.67
N PHE A 210 18.24 20.10 4.34
CA PHE A 210 18.76 18.87 4.94
C PHE A 210 20.26 18.65 4.68
N LYS A 211 20.76 19.05 3.51
CA LYS A 211 22.17 18.88 3.14
C LYS A 211 23.08 19.92 3.78
N ASN A 212 22.63 21.17 3.87
CA ASN A 212 23.47 22.31 4.22
C ASN A 212 23.26 22.84 5.64
N HIS A 213 22.16 22.49 6.28
CA HIS A 213 21.85 22.92 7.63
C HIS A 213 21.78 21.70 8.55
N ARG A 214 22.66 21.68 9.53
CA ARG A 214 22.50 20.81 10.69
C ARG A 214 21.66 21.51 11.73
N LYS A 215 20.92 20.73 12.51
CA LYS A 215 20.19 21.28 13.65
C LYS A 215 21.23 21.91 14.59
N PRO A 216 20.97 23.09 15.17
CA PRO A 216 21.94 23.75 16.05
C PRO A 216 22.24 22.96 17.33
N TRP A 217 21.48 21.88 17.58
CA TRP A 217 21.66 20.96 18.69
C TRP A 217 22.26 19.59 18.28
N SER A 218 22.84 19.47 17.08
CA SER A 218 23.60 18.28 16.65
C SER A 218 25.09 18.55 16.61
#